data_AF-A0A7Z9HFA6-F1
#
_entry.id   AF-A0A7Z9HFA6-F1
#
_cell.length_a   1.000
_cell.length_b   1.000
_cell.length_c   1.000
_cell.angle_alpha   90.00
_cell.angle_beta   90.00
_cell.angle_gamma   90.00
#
_symmetry.space_group_name_H-M   'P 1'
#
loop_
_entity.id
_entity.type
_entity.pdbx_description
1 polymer ?
#
loop_
_entity_poly.entity_id
_entity_poly.type
_entity_poly.pdbx_seq_one_letter_code
_entity_poly.pdbx_strand_id
1 'polypeptide(L)'
;MPRFCSILILFLLLTSCDLNIFKETDTDVEVVSEKNNETLTLGSDPEKGKIVYYANCISCHNYNPKKPGSIGPQIYRSSKELLSNKINFGIYPKNYKPKRSTKIMPLQPHLDKEIANLHAFLNAP
;
A
#
# COMPACT_ATOMS: atom_id res chain seq x y z
N MET A 1 -15.49 40.74 -32.29
CA MET A 1 -15.28 39.69 -31.28
C MET A 1 -14.96 38.36 -31.97
N PRO A 2 -13.68 38.01 -32.21
CA PRO A 2 -13.32 36.64 -32.57
C PRO A 2 -11.97 36.26 -31.92
N ARG A 3 -11.90 36.15 -30.59
CA ARG A 3 -10.68 35.65 -29.91
C ARG A 3 -10.97 34.49 -28.95
N PHE A 4 -12.20 33.98 -28.93
CA PHE A 4 -12.60 32.88 -28.06
C PHE A 4 -12.82 31.54 -28.80
N CYS A 5 -12.93 31.52 -30.13
CA CYS A 5 -13.02 30.24 -30.87
C CYS A 5 -11.70 29.50 -31.01
N SER A 6 -10.55 30.18 -30.92
CA SER A 6 -9.26 29.53 -31.20
C SER A 6 -8.72 28.67 -30.04
N ILE A 7 -9.23 28.87 -28.82
CA ILE A 7 -8.76 28.15 -27.61
C ILE A 7 -9.50 26.82 -27.44
N LEU A 8 -10.76 26.72 -27.89
CA LEU A 8 -11.55 25.50 -27.76
C LEU A 8 -11.08 24.38 -28.71
N ILE A 9 -10.50 24.74 -29.86
CA ILE A 9 -9.96 23.78 -30.84
C ILE A 9 -8.65 23.13 -30.33
N LEU A 10 -7.86 23.84 -29.52
CA LEU A 10 -6.59 23.32 -28.99
C LEU A 10 -6.82 22.27 -27.89
N PHE A 11 -7.92 22.36 -27.13
CA PHE A 11 -8.27 21.37 -26.11
C PHE A 11 -8.78 20.04 -26.69
N LEU A 12 -9.41 20.05 -27.87
CA LEU A 12 -9.93 18.83 -28.52
C LEU A 12 -8.85 17.97 -29.18
N LEU A 13 -7.69 18.55 -29.54
CA LEU A 13 -6.57 17.82 -30.13
C LEU A 13 -5.68 17.12 -29.10
N LEU A 14 -5.73 17.52 -27.82
CA LEU A 14 -4.93 16.91 -26.76
C LEU A 14 -5.59 15.68 -26.12
N THR A 15 -6.86 15.39 -26.44
CA THR A 15 -7.61 14.25 -25.87
C THR A 15 -7.73 13.04 -26.81
N SER A 16 -7.10 13.08 -28.00
CA SER A 16 -7.22 12.02 -29.01
C SER A 16 -5.99 11.11 -29.15
N CYS A 17 -4.96 11.29 -28.31
CA CYS A 17 -3.81 10.40 -28.27
C CYS A 17 -3.75 9.74 -26.89
N ASP A 18 -4.44 8.62 -26.73
CA ASP A 18 -3.96 7.45 -25.97
C ASP A 18 -5.02 6.33 -26.04
N LEU A 19 -5.31 5.89 -27.26
CA LEU A 19 -5.89 4.58 -27.48
C LEU A 19 -5.04 3.85 -28.52
N ASN A 20 -4.59 2.65 -28.14
CA ASN A 20 -3.85 1.65 -28.92
C ASN A 20 -2.32 1.67 -28.82
N ILE A 21 -1.78 1.19 -27.70
CA ILE A 21 -0.61 0.32 -27.71
C ILE A 21 -0.82 -0.81 -26.68
N PHE A 22 -1.67 -1.78 -27.02
CA PHE A 22 -1.50 -3.15 -26.54
C PHE A 22 -1.10 -3.96 -27.77
N LYS A 23 0.21 -4.11 -27.96
CA LYS A 23 0.76 -5.06 -28.93
C LYS A 23 1.42 -6.16 -28.13
N GLU A 24 0.71 -7.26 -28.08
CA GLU A 24 1.18 -8.58 -27.69
C GLU A 24 2.45 -8.91 -28.48
N THR A 25 3.52 -9.24 -27.78
CA THR A 25 4.68 -9.92 -28.35
C THR A 25 5.12 -11.00 -27.37
N ASP A 26 4.66 -12.22 -27.64
CA ASP A 26 5.34 -13.45 -27.23
C ASP A 26 6.79 -13.38 -27.73
N THR A 27 7.75 -13.46 -26.82
CA THR A 27 9.07 -13.99 -27.14
C THR A 27 9.72 -14.54 -25.88
N ASP A 28 9.98 -15.84 -25.94
CA ASP A 28 10.74 -16.63 -24.98
C ASP A 28 12.04 -15.94 -24.56
N VAL A 29 12.26 -15.79 -23.25
CA VAL A 29 13.59 -15.50 -22.69
C VAL A 29 13.81 -16.36 -21.46
N GLU A 30 15.01 -16.95 -21.44
CA GLU A 30 15.47 -18.07 -20.66
C GLU A 30 15.46 -17.81 -19.15
N VAL A 31 15.06 -18.86 -18.43
CA VAL A 31 15.14 -18.98 -16.97
C VAL A 31 16.60 -19.21 -16.56
N VAL A 32 17.23 -18.23 -15.92
CA VAL A 32 18.34 -18.46 -14.97
C VAL A 32 18.19 -17.55 -13.74
N SER A 33 17.50 -18.09 -12.73
CA SER A 33 17.91 -18.14 -11.32
C SER A 33 18.49 -16.87 -10.66
N GLU A 34 17.63 -16.14 -9.94
CA GLU A 34 17.94 -15.65 -8.58
C GLU A 34 16.80 -16.05 -7.63
N LYS A 35 16.87 -17.31 -7.17
CA LYS A 35 16.06 -17.84 -6.07
C LYS A 35 16.26 -16.94 -4.84
N ASN A 36 15.19 -16.33 -4.32
CA ASN A 36 14.88 -16.08 -2.88
C ASN A 36 13.74 -15.06 -2.63
N ASN A 37 13.06 -14.52 -3.65
CA ASN A 37 11.96 -13.56 -3.48
C ASN A 37 10.61 -13.99 -4.13
N GLU A 38 10.58 -15.13 -4.81
CA GLU A 38 9.43 -15.56 -5.62
C GLU A 38 8.31 -16.28 -4.84
N THR A 39 8.42 -16.40 -3.52
CA THR A 39 7.33 -16.93 -2.66
C THR A 39 6.50 -15.82 -2.01
N LEU A 40 6.86 -14.54 -2.19
CA LEU A 40 6.17 -13.37 -1.61
C LEU A 40 5.05 -12.78 -2.50
N THR A 41 4.88 -13.27 -3.73
CA THR A 41 4.30 -12.43 -4.81
C THR A 41 2.98 -12.90 -5.40
N LEU A 42 2.36 -14.01 -4.96
CA LEU A 42 1.02 -14.37 -5.47
C LEU A 42 -0.15 -13.77 -4.68
N GLY A 43 0.09 -13.15 -3.51
CA GLY A 43 -0.99 -12.69 -2.63
C GLY A 43 -0.77 -11.36 -1.89
N SER A 44 0.33 -10.65 -2.14
CA SER A 44 0.57 -9.34 -1.53
C SER A 44 1.23 -8.34 -2.50
N ASP A 45 0.77 -7.10 -2.42
CA ASP A 45 1.19 -5.96 -3.24
C ASP A 45 1.55 -4.79 -2.32
N PRO A 46 2.84 -4.39 -2.22
CA PRO A 46 3.28 -3.33 -1.34
C PRO A 46 2.78 -1.93 -1.76
N GLU A 47 2.50 -1.69 -3.04
CA GLU A 47 1.93 -0.39 -3.47
C GLU A 47 0.46 -0.28 -3.06
N LYS A 48 -0.32 -1.37 -3.17
CA LYS A 48 -1.65 -1.43 -2.54
C LYS A 48 -1.55 -1.23 -1.03
N GLY A 49 -0.58 -1.88 -0.38
CA GLY A 49 -0.35 -1.74 1.06
C GLY A 49 -0.06 -0.29 1.49
N LYS A 50 0.72 0.44 0.68
CA LYS A 50 1.00 1.86 0.88
C LYS A 50 -0.26 2.72 0.80
N ILE A 51 -1.10 2.48 -0.20
CA ILE A 51 -2.38 3.19 -0.35
C ILE A 51 -3.27 2.93 0.87
N VAL A 52 -3.40 1.66 1.29
CA VAL A 52 -4.18 1.30 2.49
C VAL A 52 -3.60 1.98 3.73
N TYR A 53 -2.28 1.99 3.89
CA TYR A 53 -1.61 2.64 5.02
C TYR A 53 -1.90 4.15 5.06
N TYR A 54 -1.77 4.84 3.92
CA TYR A 54 -2.01 6.27 3.83
C TYR A 54 -3.48 6.64 4.03
N ALA A 55 -4.41 5.82 3.56
CA ALA A 55 -5.83 6.08 3.76
C ALA A 55 -6.28 5.86 5.22
N ASN A 56 -5.68 4.89 5.92
CA ASN A 56 -6.27 4.35 7.15
C ASN A 56 -5.43 4.53 8.42
N CYS A 57 -4.11 4.70 8.31
CA CYS A 57 -3.21 4.56 9.46
C CYS A 57 -2.51 5.88 9.83
N ILE A 58 -2.27 6.78 8.87
CA ILE A 58 -1.45 7.99 9.09
C ILE A 58 -2.11 9.07 9.96
N SER A 59 -3.40 8.94 10.26
CA SER A 59 -4.09 9.85 11.19
C SER A 59 -3.51 9.73 12.61
N CYS A 60 -3.04 8.53 12.97
CA CYS A 60 -2.47 8.24 14.28
C CYS A 60 -0.98 7.88 14.19
N HIS A 61 -0.59 7.15 13.15
CA HIS A 61 0.79 6.75 12.89
C HIS A 61 1.50 7.78 12.02
N ASN A 62 2.83 7.73 11.97
CA ASN A 62 3.60 8.68 11.17
C ASN A 62 3.49 8.34 9.67
N TYR A 63 3.48 9.34 8.79
CA TYR A 63 3.58 9.11 7.34
C TYR A 63 4.73 8.14 6.97
N ASN A 64 5.88 8.28 7.63
CA ASN A 64 6.94 7.29 7.56
C ASN A 64 6.76 6.23 8.67
N PRO A 65 6.44 4.97 8.35
CA PRO A 65 6.18 3.93 9.35
C PRO A 65 7.39 3.57 10.21
N LYS A 66 8.60 4.01 9.83
CA LYS A 66 9.85 3.89 10.61
C LYS A 66 9.93 4.91 11.75
N LYS A 67 9.00 5.87 11.85
CA LYS A 67 8.95 6.89 12.91
C LYS A 67 7.69 6.77 13.76
N PRO A 68 7.72 7.18 15.04
CA PRO A 68 6.51 7.26 15.84
C PRO A 68 5.58 8.36 15.34
N GLY A 69 4.26 8.13 15.41
CA GLY A 69 3.24 9.15 15.19
C GLY A 69 2.97 9.94 16.47
N SER A 70 2.07 10.94 16.35
CA SER A 70 1.57 11.72 17.50
C SER A 70 0.85 10.83 18.51
N ILE A 71 0.10 9.84 18.02
CA ILE A 71 -0.72 8.92 18.82
C ILE A 71 -0.15 7.51 18.78
N GLY A 72 0.07 6.98 17.57
CA GLY A 72 0.47 5.61 17.33
C GLY A 72 1.98 5.40 17.46
N PRO A 73 2.44 4.18 17.83
CA PRO A 73 3.86 3.84 17.76
C PRO A 73 4.38 3.76 16.31
N GLN A 74 5.69 3.65 16.19
CA GLN A 74 6.38 3.19 14.98
C GLN A 74 5.99 1.73 14.70
N ILE A 75 5.57 1.42 13.46
CA ILE A 75 5.04 0.10 13.08
C ILE A 75 5.78 -0.58 11.92
N TYR A 76 6.87 0.00 11.43
CA TYR A 76 7.76 -0.67 10.49
C TYR A 76 8.22 -2.04 11.03
N ARG A 77 8.28 -3.03 10.14
CA ARG A 77 8.57 -4.45 10.43
C ARG A 77 7.57 -5.14 11.37
N SER A 78 6.33 -4.66 11.41
CA SER A 78 5.26 -5.40 12.09
C SER A 78 5.03 -6.75 11.41
N SER A 79 4.88 -7.81 12.19
CA SER A 79 4.53 -9.13 11.67
C SER A 79 3.08 -9.18 11.20
N LYS A 80 2.77 -10.09 10.28
CA LYS A 80 1.40 -10.29 9.79
C LYS A 80 0.43 -10.63 10.92
N GLU A 81 0.87 -11.46 11.89
CA GLU A 81 0.10 -11.82 13.08
C GLU A 81 -0.20 -10.59 13.96
N LEU A 82 0.80 -9.73 14.20
CA LEU A 82 0.60 -8.50 14.96
C LEU A 82 -0.43 -7.59 14.28
N LEU A 83 -0.31 -7.42 12.96
CA LEU A 83 -1.25 -6.60 12.19
C LEU A 83 -2.66 -7.18 12.28
N SER A 84 -2.84 -8.47 12.00
CA SER A 84 -4.15 -9.13 12.07
C SER A 84 -4.79 -9.03 13.45
N ASN A 85 -4.04 -9.39 14.51
CA ASN A 85 -4.55 -9.35 15.88
C ASN A 85 -4.93 -7.93 16.30
N LYS A 86 -4.10 -6.94 15.94
CA LYS A 86 -4.33 -5.56 16.36
C LYS A 86 -5.47 -4.90 15.60
N ILE A 87 -5.52 -5.09 14.28
CA ILE A 87 -6.52 -4.47 13.39
C ILE A 87 -7.90 -5.08 13.61
N ASN A 88 -7.99 -6.42 13.72
CA ASN A 88 -9.29 -7.11 13.80
C ASN A 88 -9.82 -7.18 15.24
N PHE A 89 -8.95 -7.40 16.22
CA PHE A 89 -9.37 -7.75 17.59
C PHE A 89 -8.81 -6.81 18.67
N GLY A 90 -7.91 -5.89 18.33
CA GLY A 90 -7.33 -4.94 19.28
C GLY A 90 -6.34 -5.54 20.28
N ILE A 91 -6.07 -6.84 20.16
CA ILE A 91 -5.17 -7.62 21.03
C ILE A 91 -3.75 -7.69 20.45
N TYR A 92 -2.82 -8.24 21.25
CA TYR A 92 -1.44 -8.46 20.85
C TYR A 92 -1.13 -9.97 20.80
N PRO A 93 -0.21 -10.41 19.91
CA PRO A 93 0.32 -11.77 19.95
C PRO A 93 0.91 -12.14 21.32
N LYS A 94 1.00 -13.44 21.60
CA LYS A 94 1.62 -13.94 22.83
C LYS A 94 3.07 -13.42 22.94
N ASN A 95 3.45 -12.98 24.13
CA ASN A 95 4.77 -12.40 24.44
C ASN A 95 5.11 -11.08 23.72
N TYR A 96 4.18 -10.46 23.00
CA TYR A 96 4.42 -9.14 22.40
C TYR A 96 4.28 -8.05 23.47
N LYS A 97 5.31 -7.19 23.60
CA LYS A 97 5.29 -6.03 24.47
C LYS A 97 4.78 -4.79 23.70
N PRO A 98 3.64 -4.19 24.08
CA PRO A 98 3.15 -2.98 23.43
C PRO A 98 4.15 -1.82 23.53
N LYS A 99 4.32 -1.09 22.42
CA LYS A 99 5.22 0.08 22.34
C LYS A 99 4.63 1.35 22.97
N ARG A 100 3.32 1.36 23.25
CA ARG A 100 2.58 2.43 23.94
C ARG A 100 1.60 1.78 24.91
N SER A 101 1.22 2.49 25.97
CA SER A 101 0.24 2.05 26.96
C SER A 101 -1.21 2.37 26.57
N THR A 102 -1.41 3.19 25.54
CA THR A 102 -2.75 3.61 25.10
C THR A 102 -3.51 2.48 24.40
N LYS A 103 -4.84 2.50 24.54
CA LYS A 103 -5.76 1.53 23.91
C LYS A 103 -6.69 2.16 22.87
N ILE A 104 -6.31 3.33 22.35
CA ILE A 104 -7.19 4.19 21.54
C ILE A 104 -7.23 3.84 20.05
N MET A 105 -6.39 2.90 19.59
CA MET A 105 -6.44 2.44 18.20
C MET A 105 -7.80 1.75 17.95
N PRO A 106 -8.64 2.29 17.04
CA PRO A 106 -9.92 1.67 16.74
C PRO A 106 -9.73 0.34 15.99
N LEU A 107 -10.72 -0.55 16.08
CA LEU A 107 -10.75 -1.76 15.27
C LEU A 107 -11.07 -1.41 13.82
N GLN A 108 -10.43 -2.09 12.88
CA GLN A 108 -10.63 -1.89 11.44
C GLN A 108 -10.78 -3.24 10.72
N PRO A 109 -11.75 -4.11 11.12
CA PRO A 109 -11.89 -5.46 10.56
C PRO A 109 -12.21 -5.50 9.06
N HIS A 110 -12.67 -4.39 8.49
CA HIS A 110 -12.86 -4.25 7.04
C HIS A 110 -11.54 -4.32 6.25
N LEU A 111 -10.38 -4.13 6.91
CA LEU A 111 -9.05 -4.22 6.32
C LEU A 111 -8.46 -5.64 6.36
N ASP A 112 -9.19 -6.66 6.82
CA ASP A 112 -8.66 -8.01 6.99
C ASP A 112 -8.02 -8.57 5.69
N LYS A 113 -8.70 -8.35 4.56
CA LYS A 113 -8.21 -8.75 3.22
C LYS A 113 -6.96 -7.98 2.79
N GLU A 114 -6.69 -6.81 3.37
CA GLU A 114 -5.56 -5.95 3.06
C GLU A 114 -4.33 -6.19 3.97
N ILE A 115 -4.44 -7.05 4.99
CA ILE A 115 -3.34 -7.31 5.93
C ILE A 115 -2.09 -7.80 5.19
N ALA A 116 -2.25 -8.62 4.15
CA ALA A 116 -1.11 -9.11 3.36
C ALA A 116 -0.39 -7.95 2.63
N ASN A 117 -1.14 -7.03 2.03
CA ASN A 117 -0.61 -5.84 1.35
C ASN A 117 0.05 -4.89 2.34
N LEU A 118 -0.60 -4.58 3.46
CA LEU A 118 -0.04 -3.78 4.55
C LEU A 118 1.26 -4.37 5.09
N HIS A 119 1.29 -5.69 5.32
CA HIS A 119 2.48 -6.38 5.76
C HIS A 119 3.63 -6.24 4.75
N ALA A 120 3.36 -6.42 3.45
CA ALA A 120 4.35 -6.25 2.39
C ALA A 120 4.92 -4.81 2.40
N PHE A 121 4.07 -3.80 2.45
CA PHE A 121 4.50 -2.39 2.50
C PHE A 121 5.36 -2.09 3.74
N LEU A 122 4.92 -2.51 4.94
CA LEU A 122 5.62 -2.21 6.20
C LEU A 122 6.95 -2.96 6.36
N ASN A 123 7.24 -3.93 5.50
CA ASN A 123 8.48 -4.72 5.50
C ASN A 123 9.33 -4.52 4.25
N ALA A 124 8.89 -3.70 3.29
CA ALA A 124 9.70 -3.27 2.16
C ALA A 124 10.99 -2.54 2.65
N PRO A 125 12.09 -2.60 1.88
CA PRO A 125 13.37 -1.99 2.26
C PRO A 125 13.28 -0.49 2.57
#